data_AF-A0A8X7Q423-F1
#
_entry.id   AF-A0A8X7Q423-F1
#
_cell.length_a   1.000
_cell.length_b   1.000
_cell.length_c   1.000
_cell.angle_alpha   90.00
_cell.angle_beta   90.00
_cell.angle_gamma   90.00
#
_symmetry.space_group_name_H-M   'P 1'
#
loop_
_entity.id
_entity.type
_entity.pdbx_description
1 polymer ?
#
loop_
_entity_poly.entity_id
_entity_poly.type
_entity_poly.pdbx_seq_one_letter_code
_entity_poly.pdbx_strand_id
1 'polypeptide(L)'
;MFPTDIYPKNDEYEPTFNPFKTPRFSCRMDQGPSFKHHQEFVAYDVSWNKALEDTCKWIAREDGIYFSQDGNPPVRRYEWDGPHLLKN
;
A
#
# COMPACT_ATOMS: atom_id res chain seq x y z
N MET A 1 -6.50 14.57 -6.57
CA MET A 1 -5.23 14.11 -7.17
C MET A 1 -4.21 14.18 -6.05
N PHE A 2 -3.78 13.04 -5.53
CA PHE A 2 -2.74 13.02 -4.49
C PHE A 2 -1.38 13.23 -5.17
N PRO A 3 -0.43 13.90 -4.52
CA PRO A 3 0.90 14.11 -5.09
C PRO A 3 1.56 12.75 -5.37
N THR A 4 2.16 12.63 -6.56
CA THR A 4 3.07 11.53 -6.89
C THR A 4 4.40 11.86 -6.25
N ASP A 5 4.61 11.41 -5.02
CA ASP A 5 5.88 11.62 -4.31
C ASP A 5 6.83 10.44 -4.63
N ILE A 6 8.05 10.77 -5.09
CA ILE A 6 9.11 9.79 -5.34
C ILE A 6 9.89 9.62 -4.05
N TYR A 7 9.80 8.44 -3.45
CA TYR A 7 10.50 8.12 -2.21
C TYR A 7 11.78 7.33 -2.50
N PRO A 8 12.96 7.76 -2.00
CA PRO A 8 14.17 6.95 -2.07
C PRO A 8 14.01 5.64 -1.30
N LYS A 9 14.86 4.66 -1.64
CA LYS A 9 14.86 3.34 -1.00
C LYS A 9 15.07 3.50 0.52
N ASN A 10 14.16 2.91 1.31
CA ASN A 10 14.07 2.96 2.78
C ASN A 10 13.42 4.20 3.40
N ASP A 11 12.80 5.08 2.61
CA ASP A 11 11.93 6.12 3.19
C ASP A 11 10.59 5.53 3.63
N GLU A 12 10.10 6.03 4.76
CA GLU A 12 8.77 5.71 5.29
C GLU A 12 7.87 6.93 5.12
N TYR A 13 6.64 6.70 4.64
CA TYR A 13 5.63 7.73 4.49
C TYR A 13 4.38 7.34 5.26
N GLU A 14 3.95 8.22 6.15
CA GLU A 14 2.77 8.03 7.00
C GLU A 14 1.68 9.04 6.61
N PRO A 15 0.83 8.71 5.62
CA PRO A 15 -0.31 9.55 5.31
C PRO A 15 -1.31 9.51 6.46
N THR A 16 -1.64 10.66 7.03
CA THR A 16 -2.78 10.78 7.95
C THR A 16 -4.06 10.86 7.15
N PHE A 17 -4.94 9.87 7.30
CA PHE A 17 -6.25 9.86 6.66
C PHE A 17 -7.37 9.94 7.70
N ASN A 18 -8.52 10.53 7.32
CA ASN A 18 -9.71 10.54 8.17
C ASN A 18 -10.65 9.39 7.77
N PRO A 19 -10.73 8.30 8.57
CA PRO A 19 -11.53 7.12 8.23
C PRO A 19 -13.03 7.42 8.09
N PHE A 20 -13.54 8.47 8.73
CA PHE A 20 -14.95 8.86 8.65
C PHE A 20 -15.32 9.57 7.34
N LYS A 21 -14.33 10.12 6.61
CA LYS A 21 -14.56 10.77 5.30
C LYS A 21 -14.15 9.89 4.13
N THR A 22 -13.14 9.04 4.33
CA THR A 22 -12.57 8.21 3.27
C THR A 22 -12.56 6.76 3.72
N PRO A 23 -13.63 5.99 3.44
CA PRO A 23 -13.74 4.60 3.89
C PRO A 23 -12.75 3.66 3.19
N ARG A 24 -12.14 4.11 2.08
CA ARG A 24 -11.20 3.32 1.30
C ARG A 24 -10.07 4.20 0.80
N PHE A 25 -8.84 3.79 1.08
CA PHE A 25 -7.62 4.44 0.62
C PHE A 25 -6.85 3.50 -0.31
N SER A 26 -6.61 3.94 -1.53
CA SER A 26 -5.81 3.22 -2.52
C SER A 26 -4.48 3.92 -2.74
N CYS A 27 -3.43 3.14 -2.98
CA CYS A 27 -2.11 3.64 -3.32
C CYS A 27 -1.72 3.12 -4.70
N ARG A 28 -1.04 3.99 -5.47
CA ARG A 28 -0.24 3.58 -6.61
C ARG A 28 1.22 3.67 -6.21
N MET A 29 1.97 2.63 -6.52
CA MET A 29 3.38 2.53 -6.23
C MET A 29 4.13 2.13 -7.49
N ASP A 30 5.19 2.86 -7.76
CA ASP A 30 6.04 2.65 -8.93
C ASP A 30 7.46 2.27 -8.47
N GLN A 31 8.09 1.29 -9.10
CA GLN A 31 9.43 0.82 -8.71
C GLN A 31 10.33 0.55 -9.92
N GLY A 32 11.64 0.74 -9.69
CA GLY A 32 12.70 0.31 -10.59
C GLY A 32 13.22 1.41 -11.51
N PRO A 33 14.27 1.13 -12.30
CA PRO A 33 14.79 2.08 -13.28
C PRO A 33 13.68 2.52 -14.23
N SER A 34 13.55 3.83 -14.43
CA SER A 34 12.49 4.43 -15.25
C SER A 34 11.06 4.05 -14.83
N PHE A 35 10.84 3.70 -13.55
CA PHE A 35 9.53 3.33 -13.01
C PHE A 35 8.88 2.14 -13.72
N LYS A 36 9.69 1.20 -14.24
CA LYS A 36 9.19 0.09 -15.07
C LYS A 36 8.08 -0.76 -14.44
N HIS A 37 8.02 -0.82 -13.11
CA HIS A 37 6.99 -1.55 -12.38
C HIS A 37 5.93 -0.59 -11.88
N HIS A 38 4.67 -0.95 -12.09
CA HIS A 38 3.52 -0.16 -11.65
C HIS A 38 2.52 -1.04 -10.94
N GLN A 39 2.16 -0.69 -9.71
CA GLN A 39 1.15 -1.43 -8.97
C GLN A 39 0.20 -0.51 -8.22
N GLU A 40 -1.09 -0.74 -8.43
CA GLU A 40 -2.16 -0.12 -7.65
C GLU A 40 -2.78 -1.15 -6.71
N PHE A 41 -2.97 -0.77 -5.46
CA PHE A 41 -3.54 -1.62 -4.41
C PHE A 41 -4.35 -0.82 -3.39
N VAL A 42 -5.22 -1.52 -2.65
CA VAL A 42 -6.01 -0.93 -1.57
C VAL A 42 -5.18 -0.96 -0.30
N ALA A 43 -4.70 0.21 0.13
CA ALA A 43 -3.88 0.35 1.32
C ALA A 43 -4.71 0.29 2.61
N TYR A 44 -5.98 0.71 2.55
CA TYR A 44 -6.93 0.64 3.65
C TYR A 44 -8.37 0.55 3.14
N ASP A 45 -9.23 -0.23 3.81
CA ASP A 45 -10.69 -0.25 3.60
C ASP A 45 -11.39 -0.64 4.91
N VAL A 46 -12.44 0.10 5.29
CA VAL A 46 -13.21 -0.18 6.53
C VAL A 46 -13.88 -1.56 6.52
N SER A 47 -14.15 -2.11 5.34
CA SER A 47 -14.82 -3.43 5.22
C SER A 47 -14.00 -4.56 5.84
N TRP A 48 -12.66 -4.50 5.76
CA TRP A 48 -11.75 -5.51 6.29
C TRP A 48 -10.81 -5.01 7.37
N ASN A 49 -10.62 -3.69 7.52
CA ASN A 49 -9.90 -3.10 8.66
C ASN A 49 -10.83 -2.16 9.44
N LYS A 50 -11.35 -2.67 10.56
CA LYS A 50 -12.28 -1.93 11.45
C LYS A 50 -11.57 -1.21 12.59
N ALA A 51 -10.27 -1.42 12.75
CA ALA A 51 -9.52 -0.89 13.87
C ALA A 51 -9.00 0.49 13.50
N LEU A 52 -9.48 1.50 14.24
CA LEU A 52 -9.10 2.90 14.04
C LEU A 52 -7.65 3.18 14.48
N GLU A 53 -7.03 2.26 15.22
CA GLU A 53 -5.68 2.38 15.78
C GLU A 53 -4.65 1.44 15.12
N ASP A 54 -5.07 0.59 14.18
CA ASP A 54 -4.16 -0.36 13.54
C ASP A 54 -3.27 0.34 12.51
N THR A 55 -1.95 0.30 12.75
CA THR A 55 -0.98 0.75 11.75
C THR A 55 -0.92 -0.24 10.59
N CYS A 56 -1.29 0.23 9.39
CA CYS A 56 -1.13 -0.48 8.14
C CYS A 56 0.21 -0.11 7.49
N LYS A 57 1.15 -1.06 7.46
CA LYS A 57 2.46 -0.87 6.83
C LYS A 57 2.54 -1.63 5.51
N TRP A 58 2.80 -0.90 4.44
CA TRP A 58 3.02 -1.44 3.10
C TRP A 58 4.48 -1.26 2.71
N ILE A 59 5.14 -2.33 2.27
CA ILE A 59 6.58 -2.37 2.04
C ILE A 59 6.85 -2.82 0.60
N ALA A 60 7.46 -1.93 -0.18
CA ALA A 60 7.97 -2.25 -1.51
C ALA A 60 9.25 -3.08 -1.39
N ARG A 61 9.29 -4.24 -2.06
CA ARG A 61 10.49 -5.07 -2.21
C ARG A 61 10.70 -5.40 -3.69
N GLU A 62 11.89 -5.88 -4.04
CA GLU A 62 12.23 -6.20 -5.44
C GLU A 62 11.29 -7.23 -6.08
N ASP A 63 10.70 -8.14 -5.28
CA ASP A 63 9.81 -9.20 -5.76
C ASP A 63 8.31 -8.91 -5.57
N GLY A 64 7.94 -7.78 -4.96
CA GLY A 64 6.54 -7.39 -4.79
C GLY A 64 6.28 -6.47 -3.61
N ILE A 65 4.99 -6.35 -3.26
CA ILE A 65 4.51 -5.48 -2.18
C ILE A 65 4.00 -6.33 -1.03
N TYR A 66 4.52 -6.03 0.16
CA TYR A 66 4.23 -6.74 1.40
C TYR A 66 3.35 -5.88 2.31
N PHE A 67 2.44 -6.53 3.03
CA PHE A 67 1.54 -5.90 4.00
C PHE A 67 1.82 -6.43 5.40
N SER A 68 1.92 -5.52 6.36
CA SER A 68 1.97 -5.79 7.80
C SER A 68 0.91 -4.95 8.49
N GLN A 69 0.19 -5.57 9.41
CA GLN A 69 -0.82 -4.92 10.23
C GLN A 69 -0.44 -5.12 11.69
N ASP A 70 -0.39 -4.04 12.46
CA ASP A 70 -0.17 -4.08 13.92
C ASP A 70 1.05 -4.94 14.32
N GLY A 71 2.19 -4.71 13.67
CA GLY A 71 3.45 -5.40 13.98
C GLY A 71 3.53 -6.88 13.54
N ASN A 72 2.47 -7.44 12.93
CA ASN A 72 2.53 -8.79 12.39
C ASN A 72 3.60 -8.92 11.27
N PRO A 73 4.23 -10.10 11.10
CA PRO A 73 5.20 -10.30 10.04
C PRO A 73 4.64 -9.93 8.65
N PRO A 74 5.38 -9.17 7.83
CA PRO A 74 4.89 -8.75 6.51
C PRO A 74 4.61 -9.94 5.59
N VAL A 75 3.42 -9.97 4.99
CA VAL A 75 2.99 -11.00 4.02
C VAL A 75 2.95 -10.39 2.61
N ARG A 76 3.49 -11.09 1.60
CA ARG A 76 3.42 -10.64 0.21
C ARG A 76 1.97 -10.66 -0.26
N ARG A 77 1.44 -9.50 -0.66
CA ARG A 77 0.05 -9.34 -1.12
C ARG A 77 -0.05 -9.11 -2.63
N TYR A 78 0.95 -8.44 -3.20
CA TYR A 78 0.97 -8.12 -4.62
C TYR A 78 2.33 -8.46 -5.23
N GLU A 79 2.31 -8.97 -6.45
CA GLU A 79 3.48 -9.08 -7.32
C GLU A 79 3.51 -7.85 -8.22
N TRP A 80 4.70 -7.37 -8.59
CA TRP A 80 4.83 -6.28 -9.55
C TRP A 80 4.23 -6.68 -10.90
N ASP A 81 3.50 -5.76 -11.52
CA ASP A 81 2.85 -5.94 -12.83
C ASP A 81 1.88 -7.14 -12.89
N GLY A 82 1.50 -7.69 -11.73
CA GLY A 82 0.56 -8.77 -11.61
C GLY A 82 -0.89 -8.32 -11.83
N PRO A 83 -1.82 -9.25 -12.11
CA PRO A 83 -3.23 -8.89 -12.19
C PRO A 83 -3.69 -8.28 -10.86
N HIS A 84 -4.50 -7.22 -10.92
CA HIS A 84 -5.16 -6.67 -9.75
C HIS A 84 -6.09 -7.74 -9.16
N LEU A 85 -5.59 -8.53 -8.22
CA LEU A 85 -6.37 -9.50 -7.46
C LEU A 85 -7.20 -8.74 -6.41
N LEU A 86 -8.13 -7.90 -6.87
CA LEU A 86 -9.30 -7.55 -6.09
C LEU A 86 -10.17 -8.81 -6.08
N LYS A 87 -9.88 -9.75 -5.17
CA LYS A 87 -10.88 -10.77 -4.84
C LYS A 87 -12.04 -10.04 -4.15
N ASN A 88 -13.14 -9.91 -4.88
CA ASN A 88 -14.44 -9.43 -4.41
C ASN A 88 -14.87 -10.13 -3.13
#